data_AF-V6HD61-F1
#
_entry.id   AF-V6HD61-F1
#
_cell.length_a   1.000
_cell.length_b   1.000
_cell.length_c   1.000
_cell.angle_alpha   90.00
_cell.angle_beta   90.00
_cell.angle_gamma   90.00
#
_symmetry.space_group_name_H-M   'P 1'
#
loop_
_entity.id
_entity.type
_entity.pdbx_description
1 polymer ?
#
loop_
_entity_poly.entity_id
_entity_poly.type
_entity_poly.pdbx_seq_one_letter_code
_entity_poly.pdbx_strand_id
1 'polypeptide(L)'
;MEKKEIIKTLFEELQADLLKELQESIKKNGIASSIAVCKTISPAKEQELSAKYPGLRLRRISEKNRNPEHAPNEWEAKVIQDWKQFSKTGNPPYMFFESSPQELHALKPILLANETCLKCHGSSEAIDAKTKAALLRLYPNDKATGYKLGDLRGAFSASWKRL
;
A
#
# COMPACT_ATOMS: atom_id res chain seq x y z
N MET A 1 -6.76 -15.47 19.20
CA MET A 1 -7.37 -15.17 17.87
C MET A 1 -6.61 -15.96 16.83
N GLU A 2 -7.31 -16.55 15.85
CA GLU A 2 -6.66 -17.19 14.70
C GLU A 2 -5.81 -16.15 13.94
N LYS A 3 -4.60 -16.51 13.48
CA LYS A 3 -3.66 -15.58 12.80
C LYS A 3 -4.33 -14.79 11.65
N LYS A 4 -5.31 -15.39 10.97
CA LYS A 4 -6.13 -14.72 9.93
C LYS A 4 -6.87 -13.49 10.46
N GLU A 5 -7.57 -13.62 11.59
CA GLU A 5 -8.32 -12.49 12.18
C GLU A 5 -7.38 -11.39 12.65
N ILE A 6 -6.22 -11.75 13.20
CA ILE A 6 -5.21 -10.75 13.57
C ILE A 6 -4.74 -9.99 12.32
N ILE A 7 -4.40 -10.70 11.24
CA ILE A 7 -3.96 -10.05 9.99
C ILE A 7 -5.02 -9.10 9.43
N LYS A 8 -6.31 -9.50 9.46
CA LYS A 8 -7.42 -8.62 9.03
C LYS A 8 -7.41 -7.32 9.83
N THR A 9 -7.37 -7.41 11.15
CA THR A 9 -7.33 -6.24 12.03
C THR A 9 -6.10 -5.36 11.74
N LEU A 10 -4.92 -5.96 11.63
CA LEU A 10 -3.68 -5.22 11.34
C LEU A 10 -3.71 -4.51 9.98
N PHE A 11 -4.35 -5.10 8.97
CA PHE A 11 -4.53 -4.44 7.68
C PHE A 11 -5.50 -3.25 7.75
N GLU A 12 -6.53 -3.29 8.60
CA GLU A 12 -7.40 -2.13 8.82
C GLU A 12 -6.67 -1.04 9.61
N GLU A 13 -6.00 -1.41 10.71
CA GLU A 13 -5.23 -0.50 11.56
C GLU A 13 -4.12 0.20 10.77
N LEU A 14 -3.31 -0.56 10.03
CA LEU A 14 -2.24 0.03 9.22
C LEU A 14 -2.81 1.00 8.19
N GLN A 15 -3.92 0.65 7.53
CA GLN A 15 -4.53 1.57 6.55
C GLN A 15 -5.02 2.85 7.22
N ALA A 16 -5.71 2.73 8.36
CA ALA A 16 -6.26 3.85 9.11
C ALA A 16 -5.14 4.79 9.61
N ASP A 17 -4.09 4.24 10.22
CA ASP A 17 -2.97 5.00 10.75
C ASP A 17 -2.21 5.75 9.65
N LEU A 18 -1.92 5.04 8.54
CA LEU A 18 -1.26 5.65 7.39
C LEU A 18 -2.07 6.80 6.79
N LEU A 19 -3.39 6.65 6.69
CA LEU A 19 -4.26 7.70 6.18
C LEU A 19 -4.36 8.87 7.16
N LYS A 20 -4.50 8.60 8.45
CA LYS A 20 -4.59 9.63 9.49
C LYS A 20 -3.34 10.50 9.52
N GLU A 21 -2.16 9.89 9.66
CA GLU A 21 -0.90 10.63 9.71
C GLU A 21 -0.63 11.40 8.39
N LEU A 22 -1.01 10.82 7.24
CA LEU A 22 -0.94 11.52 5.95
C LEU A 22 -1.85 12.75 5.91
N GLN A 23 -3.11 12.60 6.31
CA GLN A 23 -4.09 13.69 6.31
C GLN A 23 -3.68 14.82 7.26
N GLU A 24 -3.20 14.49 8.46
CA GLU A 24 -2.66 15.46 9.41
C GLU A 24 -1.46 16.21 8.84
N SER A 25 -0.53 15.48 8.19
CA SER A 25 0.62 16.09 7.54
C SER A 25 0.21 17.00 6.38
N ILE A 26 -0.75 16.59 5.55
CA ILE A 26 -1.24 17.40 4.42
C ILE A 26 -1.89 18.68 4.95
N LYS A 27 -2.72 18.58 5.98
CA LYS A 27 -3.38 19.74 6.60
C LYS A 27 -2.37 20.74 7.16
N LYS A 28 -1.28 20.25 7.78
CA LYS A 28 -0.28 21.10 8.42
C LYS A 28 0.76 21.68 7.46
N ASN A 29 1.23 20.85 6.51
CA ASN A 29 2.44 21.14 5.73
C ASN A 29 2.20 21.22 4.21
N GLY A 30 0.99 20.89 3.75
CA GLY A 30 0.66 20.76 2.33
C GLY A 30 1.17 19.48 1.69
N ILE A 31 0.58 19.13 0.53
CA ILE A 31 0.78 17.86 -0.18
C ILE A 31 2.26 17.58 -0.50
N ALA A 32 2.97 18.55 -1.08
CA ALA A 32 4.36 18.37 -1.50
C ALA A 32 5.29 18.02 -0.31
N SER A 33 5.10 18.66 0.83
CA SER A 33 5.89 18.41 2.04
C SER A 33 5.57 17.05 2.66
N SER A 34 4.31 16.61 2.58
CA SER A 34 3.85 15.33 3.14
C SER A 34 4.42 14.11 2.44
N ILE A 35 4.97 14.23 1.23
CA ILE A 35 5.67 13.13 0.55
C ILE A 35 6.82 12.57 1.40
N ALA A 36 7.52 13.44 2.15
CA ALA A 36 8.60 13.00 3.05
C ALA A 36 8.08 12.13 4.20
N VAL A 37 6.87 12.42 4.70
CA VAL A 37 6.21 11.61 5.74
C VAL A 37 5.84 10.24 5.21
N CYS A 38 5.31 10.15 3.99
CA CYS A 38 4.99 8.87 3.35
C CYS A 38 6.20 7.93 3.25
N LYS A 39 7.41 8.47 3.15
CA LYS A 39 8.67 7.72 3.06
C LYS A 39 9.03 7.00 4.37
N THR A 40 8.68 7.60 5.50
CA THR A 40 9.13 7.13 6.82
C THR A 40 8.07 6.33 7.56
N ILE A 41 6.80 6.75 7.47
CA ILE A 41 5.71 6.18 8.25
C ILE A 41 5.46 4.69 7.98
N SER A 42 5.45 4.28 6.70
CA SER A 42 5.16 2.90 6.31
C SER A 42 6.26 1.95 6.79
N PRO A 43 7.54 2.18 6.48
CA PRO A 43 8.61 1.36 7.06
C PRO A 43 8.60 1.32 8.60
N ALA A 44 8.31 2.45 9.26
CA ALA A 44 8.28 2.50 10.73
C ALA A 44 7.17 1.61 11.31
N LYS A 45 5.94 1.69 10.77
CA LYS A 45 4.82 0.84 11.19
C LYS A 45 5.06 -0.63 10.85
N GLU A 46 5.66 -0.92 9.71
CA GLU A 46 6.02 -2.29 9.32
C GLU A 46 7.02 -2.90 10.32
N GLN A 47 8.02 -2.13 10.76
CA GLN A 47 8.97 -2.54 11.80
C GLN A 47 8.30 -2.73 13.17
N GLU A 48 7.45 -1.78 13.58
CA GLU A 48 6.69 -1.86 14.83
C GLU A 48 5.84 -3.14 14.91
N LEU A 49 5.07 -3.42 13.85
CA LEU A 49 4.23 -4.61 13.77
C LEU A 49 5.05 -5.89 13.76
N SER A 50 6.18 -5.91 13.05
CA SER A 50 7.08 -7.07 13.03
C SER A 50 7.71 -7.34 14.40
N ALA A 51 7.99 -6.29 15.19
CA ALA A 51 8.51 -6.42 16.55
C ALA A 51 7.42 -6.91 17.53
N LYS A 52 6.19 -6.44 17.37
CA LYS A 52 5.04 -6.82 18.22
C LYS A 52 4.55 -8.25 17.95
N TYR A 53 4.67 -8.73 16.72
CA TYR A 53 4.19 -10.05 16.30
C TYR A 53 5.34 -10.88 15.71
N PRO A 54 6.05 -11.68 16.54
CA PRO A 54 7.15 -12.50 16.07
C PRO A 54 6.76 -13.41 14.89
N GLY A 55 7.59 -13.41 13.85
CA GLY A 55 7.37 -14.19 12.63
C GLY A 55 6.34 -13.61 11.67
N LEU A 56 5.71 -12.48 11.98
CA LEU A 56 4.91 -11.70 11.04
C LEU A 56 5.82 -10.75 10.25
N ARG A 57 5.64 -10.74 8.94
CA ARG A 57 6.08 -9.66 8.07
C ARG A 57 4.85 -9.05 7.44
N LEU A 58 4.69 -7.75 7.58
CA LEU A 58 3.58 -7.00 7.01
C LEU A 58 4.16 -5.78 6.26
N ARG A 59 3.70 -5.53 5.03
CA ARG A 59 4.21 -4.43 4.18
C ARG A 59 3.19 -3.96 3.14
N ARG A 60 3.44 -2.79 2.54
CA ARG A 60 2.74 -2.36 1.32
C ARG A 60 3.50 -2.77 0.06
N ILE A 61 2.78 -3.16 -0.98
CA ILE A 61 3.33 -3.55 -2.27
C ILE A 61 2.56 -2.92 -3.44
N SER A 62 3.23 -2.77 -4.58
CA SER A 62 2.59 -2.36 -5.84
C SER A 62 3.50 -2.63 -7.04
N GLU A 63 2.92 -3.03 -8.17
CA GLU A 63 3.65 -3.09 -9.46
C GLU A 63 4.08 -1.70 -9.97
N LYS A 64 3.35 -0.66 -9.56
CA LYS A 64 3.67 0.76 -9.76
C LYS A 64 4.12 1.34 -8.42
N ASN A 65 5.20 0.78 -7.88
CA ASN A 65 5.76 1.18 -6.60
C ASN A 65 6.46 2.54 -6.66
N ARG A 66 6.32 3.28 -5.56
CA ARG A 66 7.07 4.53 -5.32
C ARG A 66 8.40 4.23 -4.61
N ASN A 67 8.33 3.37 -3.60
CA ASN A 67 9.49 2.80 -2.93
C ASN A 67 9.92 1.51 -3.66
N PRO A 68 11.15 1.40 -4.19
CA PRO A 68 11.68 0.17 -4.79
C PRO A 68 11.46 -1.09 -3.95
N GLU A 69 11.63 -0.99 -2.62
CA GLU A 69 11.45 -2.10 -1.66
C GLU A 69 10.02 -2.64 -1.58
N HIS A 70 9.05 -1.90 -2.11
CA HIS A 70 7.64 -2.27 -2.15
C HIS A 70 7.25 -2.90 -3.49
N ALA A 71 8.22 -3.42 -4.25
CA ALA A 71 7.94 -4.29 -5.37
C ALA A 71 7.32 -5.62 -4.89
N PRO A 72 6.31 -6.14 -5.60
CA PRO A 72 5.75 -7.44 -5.29
C PRO A 72 6.74 -8.56 -5.61
N ASN A 73 6.68 -9.65 -4.86
CA ASN A 73 7.29 -10.93 -5.28
C ASN A 73 6.37 -11.63 -6.31
N GLU A 74 6.79 -12.79 -6.82
CA GLU A 74 6.07 -13.52 -7.87
C GLU A 74 4.63 -13.90 -7.47
N TRP A 75 4.43 -14.40 -6.26
CA TRP A 75 3.10 -14.76 -5.76
C TRP A 75 2.19 -13.55 -5.62
N GLU A 76 2.71 -12.47 -5.02
CA GLU A 76 1.97 -11.22 -4.85
C GLU A 76 1.60 -10.58 -6.20
N ALA A 77 2.53 -10.60 -7.16
CA ALA A 77 2.29 -10.10 -8.51
C ALA A 77 1.21 -10.91 -9.21
N LYS A 78 1.22 -12.24 -9.09
CA LYS A 78 0.18 -13.11 -9.64
C LYS A 78 -1.20 -12.75 -9.09
N VAL A 79 -1.35 -12.63 -7.77
CA VAL A 79 -2.64 -12.27 -7.14
C VAL A 79 -3.12 -10.88 -7.61
N ILE A 80 -2.22 -9.90 -7.71
CA ILE A 80 -2.55 -8.56 -8.22
C ILE A 80 -3.01 -8.61 -9.69
N GLN A 81 -2.39 -9.44 -10.52
CA GLN A 81 -2.79 -9.62 -11.92
C GLN A 81 -4.16 -10.31 -12.04
N ASP A 82 -4.41 -11.33 -11.22
CA ASP A 82 -5.71 -12.01 -11.15
C ASP A 82 -6.83 -11.00 -10.80
N TRP A 83 -6.60 -10.15 -9.79
CA TRP A 83 -7.52 -9.06 -9.45
C TRP A 83 -7.78 -8.07 -10.60
N LYS A 84 -6.73 -7.67 -11.33
CA LYS A 84 -6.88 -6.77 -12.49
C LYS A 84 -7.71 -7.42 -13.59
N GLN A 85 -7.53 -8.72 -13.83
CA GLN A 85 -8.28 -9.44 -14.84
C GLN A 85 -9.75 -9.59 -14.43
N PHE A 86 -10.02 -9.94 -13.17
CA PHE A 86 -11.39 -10.03 -12.64
C PHE A 86 -12.11 -8.67 -12.61
N SER A 87 -11.39 -7.59 -12.35
CA SER A 87 -11.96 -6.23 -12.37
C SER A 87 -12.52 -5.86 -13.75
N LYS A 88 -11.93 -6.37 -14.84
CA LYS A 88 -12.44 -6.16 -16.21
C LYS A 88 -13.78 -6.85 -16.45
N THR A 89 -14.13 -7.87 -15.67
CA THR A 89 -15.41 -8.58 -15.74
C THR A 89 -16.38 -8.14 -14.65
N GLY A 90 -16.13 -7.00 -13.98
CA GLY A 90 -17.00 -6.44 -12.95
C GLY A 90 -16.82 -7.02 -11.55
N ASN A 91 -15.83 -7.90 -11.33
CA ASN A 91 -15.55 -8.47 -10.01
C ASN A 91 -14.49 -7.62 -9.29
N PRO A 92 -14.82 -6.97 -8.15
CA PRO A 92 -13.85 -6.15 -7.43
C PRO A 92 -12.74 -7.01 -6.80
N PRO A 93 -11.54 -6.44 -6.59
CA PRO A 93 -10.50 -7.13 -5.85
C PRO A 93 -10.95 -7.37 -4.40
N TYR A 94 -10.52 -8.48 -3.83
CA TYR A 94 -10.96 -8.98 -2.54
C TYR A 94 -9.78 -9.36 -1.66
N MET A 95 -9.98 -9.43 -0.35
CA MET A 95 -8.94 -9.91 0.55
C MET A 95 -8.69 -11.40 0.32
N PHE A 96 -7.43 -11.76 0.06
CA PHE A 96 -7.02 -13.13 -0.26
C PHE A 96 -6.17 -13.70 0.87
N PHE A 97 -6.39 -14.98 1.19
CA PHE A 97 -5.56 -15.74 2.12
C PHE A 97 -5.11 -17.02 1.45
N GLU A 98 -3.83 -17.34 1.61
CA GLU A 98 -3.28 -18.63 1.22
C GLU A 98 -2.56 -19.23 2.42
N SER A 99 -2.89 -20.47 2.74
CA SER A 99 -2.30 -21.17 3.87
C SER A 99 -1.45 -22.32 3.39
N SER A 100 -0.21 -22.37 3.85
CA SER A 100 0.65 -23.55 3.78
C SER A 100 0.85 -24.15 5.17
N PRO A 101 1.49 -25.33 5.30
CA PRO A 101 1.84 -25.90 6.59
C PRO A 101 2.82 -25.03 7.39
N GLN A 102 3.67 -24.25 6.71
CA GLN A 102 4.72 -23.44 7.33
C GLN A 102 4.30 -21.99 7.57
N GLU A 103 3.49 -21.42 6.69
CA GLU A 103 3.17 -19.99 6.71
C GLU A 103 1.70 -19.71 6.35
N LEU A 104 1.22 -18.56 6.80
CA LEU A 104 -0.03 -17.95 6.35
C LEU A 104 0.32 -16.70 5.56
N HIS A 105 -0.11 -16.64 4.30
CA HIS A 105 -0.01 -15.46 3.45
C HIS A 105 -1.36 -14.77 3.33
N ALA A 106 -1.34 -13.45 3.22
CA ALA A 106 -2.54 -12.66 2.98
C ALA A 106 -2.24 -11.43 2.14
N LEU A 107 -3.23 -11.04 1.35
CA LEU A 107 -3.22 -9.79 0.60
C LEU A 107 -4.55 -9.05 0.77
N LYS A 108 -4.47 -7.75 1.02
CA LYS A 108 -5.62 -6.84 1.00
C LYS A 108 -5.42 -5.77 -0.06
N PRO A 109 -6.34 -5.62 -1.02
CA PRO A 109 -6.21 -4.61 -2.07
C PRO A 109 -6.29 -3.19 -1.51
N ILE A 110 -5.53 -2.27 -2.12
CA ILE A 110 -5.58 -0.84 -1.86
C ILE A 110 -6.19 -0.17 -3.09
N LEU A 111 -7.40 0.36 -2.95
CA LEU A 111 -8.07 1.14 -3.99
C LEU A 111 -7.92 2.64 -3.71
N LEU A 112 -7.78 3.45 -4.77
CA LEU A 112 -7.78 4.91 -4.62
C LEU A 112 -9.22 5.43 -4.48
N ALA A 113 -9.75 5.42 -3.26
CA ALA A 113 -11.14 5.77 -2.99
C ALA A 113 -11.40 7.28 -2.74
N ASN A 114 -10.37 8.15 -2.77
CA ASN A 114 -10.52 9.58 -2.50
C ASN A 114 -9.68 10.43 -3.48
N GLU A 115 -10.24 11.56 -3.92
CA GLU A 115 -9.59 12.55 -4.80
C GLU A 115 -8.25 13.09 -4.27
N THR A 116 -8.08 13.16 -2.95
CA THR A 116 -6.83 13.57 -2.31
C THR A 116 -5.68 12.64 -2.70
N CYS A 117 -5.94 11.35 -2.90
CA CYS A 117 -4.94 10.39 -3.35
C CYS A 117 -4.39 10.77 -4.74
N LEU A 118 -5.25 11.29 -5.62
CA LEU A 118 -4.89 11.67 -6.98
C LEU A 118 -4.00 12.91 -7.05
N LYS A 119 -3.88 13.68 -5.97
CA LYS A 119 -2.93 14.80 -5.90
C LYS A 119 -1.47 14.37 -5.94
N CYS A 120 -1.18 13.11 -5.59
CA CYS A 120 0.15 12.51 -5.71
C CYS A 120 0.20 11.30 -6.64
N HIS A 121 -0.94 10.65 -6.88
CA HIS A 121 -1.03 9.40 -7.65
C HIS A 121 -1.79 9.56 -8.98
N GLY A 122 -2.40 10.71 -9.23
CA GLY A 122 -3.22 10.98 -10.41
C GLY A 122 -2.40 11.16 -11.68
N SER A 123 -3.06 11.58 -12.76
CA SER A 123 -2.40 11.93 -14.02
C SER A 123 -1.40 13.08 -13.85
N SER A 124 -0.58 13.32 -14.87
CA SER A 124 0.34 14.45 -14.91
C SER A 124 -0.38 15.78 -14.66
N GLU A 125 -1.61 15.94 -15.11
CA GLU A 125 -2.39 17.17 -14.97
C GLU A 125 -2.94 17.33 -13.54
N ALA A 126 -3.22 16.22 -12.86
CA ALA A 126 -3.76 16.22 -11.50
C ALA A 126 -2.71 16.53 -10.41
N ILE A 127 -1.43 16.31 -10.71
CA ILE A 127 -0.32 16.52 -9.78
C ILE A 127 0.30 17.90 -10.05
N ASP A 128 0.28 18.77 -9.04
CA ASP A 128 0.85 20.11 -9.15
C ASP A 128 2.39 20.09 -9.28
N ALA A 129 2.97 21.19 -9.76
CA ALA A 129 4.41 21.30 -10.03
C ALA A 129 5.29 21.11 -8.78
N LYS A 130 4.86 21.61 -7.62
CA LYS A 130 5.62 21.48 -6.36
C LYS A 130 5.63 20.02 -5.90
N THR A 131 4.49 19.35 -6.01
CA THR A 131 4.34 17.93 -5.70
C THR A 131 5.16 17.07 -6.65
N LYS A 132 5.14 17.34 -7.96
CA LYS A 132 6.01 16.66 -8.94
C LYS A 132 7.49 16.80 -8.61
N ALA A 133 7.95 18.02 -8.29
CA ALA A 133 9.35 18.27 -7.92
C ALA A 133 9.75 17.51 -6.64
N ALA A 134 8.88 17.50 -5.63
CA ALA A 134 9.11 16.75 -4.41
C ALA A 134 9.14 15.22 -4.64
N LEU A 135 8.25 14.69 -5.50
CA LEU A 135 8.26 13.29 -5.92
C LEU A 135 9.57 12.93 -6.60
N LEU A 136 9.98 13.69 -7.62
CA LEU A 136 11.21 13.43 -8.38
C LEU A 136 12.45 13.46 -7.48
N ARG A 137 12.51 14.41 -6.55
CA ARG A 137 13.63 14.55 -5.61
C ARG A 137 13.72 13.37 -4.62
N LEU A 138 12.59 12.95 -4.07
CA LEU A 138 12.56 11.92 -3.02
C LEU A 138 12.50 10.49 -3.58
N TYR A 139 11.98 10.35 -4.80
CA TYR A 139 11.75 9.10 -5.52
C TYR A 139 12.04 9.28 -7.03
N PRO A 140 13.31 9.33 -7.44
CA PRO A 140 13.69 9.50 -8.85
C PRO A 140 13.11 8.44 -9.80
N ASN A 141 12.83 7.24 -9.26
CA ASN A 141 12.28 6.10 -9.99
C ASN A 141 10.79 5.87 -9.67
N ASP A 142 10.04 6.91 -9.26
CA ASP A 142 8.63 6.79 -8.91
C ASP A 142 7.79 6.29 -10.10
N LYS A 143 7.08 5.17 -9.90
CA LYS A 143 6.11 4.62 -10.87
C LYS A 143 4.67 4.90 -10.47
N ALA A 144 4.45 5.48 -9.30
CA ALA A 144 3.15 5.55 -8.64
C ALA A 144 2.27 6.73 -9.09
N THR A 145 2.18 7.03 -10.38
CA THR A 145 1.38 8.12 -10.95
C THR A 145 0.49 7.61 -12.08
N GLY A 146 -0.42 8.43 -12.59
CA GLY A 146 -1.32 8.07 -13.69
C GLY A 146 -2.51 7.20 -13.28
N TYR A 147 -2.89 7.20 -12.00
CA TYR A 147 -4.09 6.53 -11.51
C TYR A 147 -5.34 7.40 -11.64
N LYS A 148 -6.49 6.75 -11.59
CA LYS A 148 -7.82 7.34 -11.48
C LYS A 148 -8.50 6.92 -10.17
N LEU A 149 -9.59 7.60 -9.84
CA LEU A 149 -10.43 7.21 -8.70
C LEU A 149 -10.95 5.78 -8.92
N GLY A 150 -10.86 4.95 -7.89
CA GLY A 150 -11.25 3.54 -7.93
C GLY A 150 -10.16 2.58 -8.41
N ASP A 151 -9.05 3.06 -8.96
CA ASP A 151 -7.98 2.17 -9.46
C ASP A 151 -7.33 1.37 -8.32
N LEU A 152 -6.92 0.14 -8.66
CA LEU A 152 -6.08 -0.69 -7.81
C LEU A 152 -4.65 -0.13 -7.73
N ARG A 153 -4.33 0.48 -6.59
CA ARG A 153 -3.02 1.06 -6.30
C ARG A 153 -1.97 0.00 -5.96
N GLY A 154 -2.38 -1.11 -5.36
CA GLY A 154 -1.48 -2.14 -4.84
C GLY A 154 -2.17 -2.96 -3.76
N ALA A 155 -1.40 -3.48 -2.80
CA ALA A 155 -1.92 -4.26 -1.70
C ALA A 155 -1.15 -4.04 -0.40
N PHE A 156 -1.79 -4.32 0.73
CA PHE A 156 -1.08 -4.75 1.93
C PHE A 156 -0.81 -6.24 1.81
N SER A 157 0.41 -6.66 2.14
CA SER A 157 0.88 -8.04 2.11
C SER A 157 1.30 -8.46 3.51
N ALA A 158 0.92 -9.67 3.90
CA ALA A 158 1.35 -10.31 5.13
C ALA A 158 1.84 -11.73 4.86
N SER A 159 2.91 -12.11 5.54
CA SER A 159 3.34 -13.49 5.70
C SER A 159 3.60 -13.76 7.18
N TRP A 160 3.02 -14.82 7.74
CA TRP A 160 3.21 -15.16 9.15
C TRP A 160 3.61 -16.63 9.30
N LYS A 161 4.81 -16.86 9.83
CA LYS A 161 5.27 -18.20 10.19
C LYS A 161 4.34 -18.87 11.20
N ARG A 162 4.07 -20.16 11.03
CA ARG A 162 3.17 -20.93 11.90
C ARG A 162 3.80 -21.40 13.21
N LEU A 163 5.14 -21.38 13.29
CA LEU A 163 5.93 -21.72 14.48
C LEU A 163 5.45 -20.98 15.74
#